data_AF-A0A817MIG9-F1
#
_entry.id   AF-A0A817MIG9-F1
#
_cell.length_a   1.000
_cell.length_b   1.000
_cell.length_c   1.000
_cell.angle_alpha   90.00
_cell.angle_beta   90.00
_cell.angle_gamma   90.00
#
_symmetry.space_group_name_H-M   'P 1'
#
loop_
_entity.id
_entity.type
_entity.pdbx_description
1 polymer ?
#
loop_
_entity_poly.entity_id
_entity_poly.type
_entity_poly.pdbx_seq_one_letter_code
_entity_poly.pdbx_strand_id
1 'polypeptide(L)'
;MPSSIFSFLQLQVNCYVIPTIIILGDIGNIFIVILFNRRRKNSCSTYILWASIMNSVAITFNVIYTLYSVNYGDPTLRSLIFCKFRPYIPQ
;
A
#
# COMPACT_ATOMS: atom_id res chain seq x y z
N MET A 1 19.33 22.56 -13.52
CA MET A 1 19.94 21.73 -12.46
C MET A 1 19.06 21.55 -11.19
N PRO A 2 17.71 21.33 -11.25
CA PRO A 2 16.93 20.90 -10.08
C PRO A 2 16.53 19.41 -10.06
N SER A 3 16.74 18.67 -11.16
CA SER A 3 16.22 17.31 -11.34
C SER A 3 16.93 16.26 -10.47
N SER A 4 18.24 16.39 -10.25
CA SER A 4 19.03 15.39 -9.50
C SER A 4 18.71 15.35 -8.00
N ILE A 5 18.44 16.51 -7.38
CA ILE A 5 18.08 16.61 -5.95
C ILE A 5 16.71 15.98 -5.72
N PHE A 6 15.75 16.25 -6.62
CA PHE A 6 14.42 15.65 -6.55
C PHE A 6 14.47 14.12 -6.68
N SER A 7 15.27 13.61 -7.62
CA SER A 7 15.49 12.17 -7.77
C SER A 7 16.13 11.53 -6.54
N PHE A 8 17.07 12.21 -5.90
CA PHE A 8 17.70 11.72 -4.67
C PHE A 8 16.71 11.66 -3.49
N LEU A 9 15.93 12.71 -3.29
CA LEU A 9 14.90 12.73 -2.25
C LEU A 9 13.83 11.67 -2.50
N GLN A 10 13.42 11.49 -3.76
CA GLN A 10 12.44 10.47 -4.12
C GLN A 10 12.96 9.06 -3.84
N LEU A 11 14.24 8.79 -4.08
CA LEU A 11 14.87 7.51 -3.72
C LEU A 11 14.83 7.26 -2.20
N GLN A 12 15.20 8.27 -1.40
CA GLN A 12 15.20 8.17 0.07
C GLN A 12 13.78 7.92 0.62
N VAL A 13 12.77 8.63 0.10
CA VAL A 13 11.37 8.44 0.49
C VAL A 13 10.88 7.03 0.11
N ASN A 14 11.20 6.56 -1.10
CA ASN A 14 10.76 5.25 -1.58
C ASN A 14 11.43 4.10 -0.81
N CYS A 15 12.70 4.25 -0.40
CA CYS A 15 13.45 3.22 0.32
C CYS A 15 13.20 3.18 1.82
N TYR A 16 12.87 4.30 2.46
CA TYR A 16 12.75 4.36 3.93
C TYR A 16 11.33 4.71 4.38
N VAL A 17 10.78 5.82 3.89
CA VAL A 17 9.50 6.34 4.39
C VAL A 17 8.33 5.44 4.01
N ILE A 18 8.25 5.05 2.74
CA ILE A 18 7.18 4.19 2.23
C ILE A 18 7.13 2.83 2.95
N PRO A 19 8.22 2.05 3.04
CA PRO A 19 8.18 0.78 3.76
C PRO A 19 7.87 0.94 5.25
N THR A 20 8.36 2.00 5.91
CA THR A 20 8.02 2.25 7.31
C THR A 20 6.52 2.52 7.52
N ILE A 21 5.91 3.35 6.68
CA ILE A 21 4.47 3.64 6.74
C ILE A 21 3.64 2.37 6.47
N ILE A 22 4.07 1.55 5.51
CA ILE A 22 3.43 0.28 5.16
C ILE A 22 3.46 -0.69 6.35
N ILE A 23 4.65 -0.89 6.96
CA ILE A 23 4.80 -1.78 8.11
C ILE A 23 3.92 -1.32 9.28
N LEU A 24 3.92 -0.02 9.57
CA LEU A 24 3.05 0.56 10.60
C LEU A 24 1.56 0.36 10.29
N GLY A 25 1.17 0.54 9.02
CA GLY A 25 -0.20 0.33 8.55
C GLY A 25 -0.67 -1.11 8.71
N ASP A 26 0.15 -2.09 8.33
CA ASP A 26 -0.17 -3.51 8.49
C ASP A 26 -0.24 -3.92 9.97
N ILE A 27 0.67 -3.43 10.81
CA ILE A 27 0.61 -3.67 12.26
C ILE A 27 -0.72 -3.13 12.81
N GLY A 28 -1.10 -1.90 12.45
CA GLY A 28 -2.36 -1.30 12.85
C GLY A 28 -3.58 -2.13 12.41
N ASN A 29 -3.62 -2.56 11.14
CA ASN A 29 -4.70 -3.40 10.63
C ASN A 29 -4.77 -4.76 11.35
N ILE A 30 -3.63 -5.39 11.66
CA ILE A 30 -3.57 -6.64 12.42
C ILE A 30 -4.19 -6.44 13.82
N PHE A 31 -3.85 -5.35 14.51
CA PHE A 31 -4.45 -5.05 15.81
C PHE A 31 -5.97 -4.87 15.71
N ILE A 32 -6.46 -4.16 14.69
CA ILE A 32 -7.90 -3.96 14.46
C ILE A 32 -8.61 -5.29 14.19
N VAL A 33 -8.02 -6.16 13.35
CA VAL A 33 -8.55 -7.50 13.10
C VAL A 33 -8.60 -8.31 14.40
N ILE A 34 -7.52 -8.36 15.19
CA ILE A 34 -7.49 -9.11 16.46
C ILE A 34 -8.56 -8.59 17.44
N LEU A 35 -8.67 -7.26 17.57
CA LEU A 35 -9.58 -6.61 18.51
C LEU A 35 -11.05 -6.87 18.14
N PHE A 36 -11.41 -6.65 16.88
CA PHE A 36 -12.80 -6.78 16.43
C PHE A 36 -13.20 -8.21 16.11
N ASN A 37 -12.26 -9.13 15.86
CA ASN A 37 -12.58 -10.55 15.74
C ASN A 37 -13.14 -11.14 17.04
N ARG A 38 -12.72 -10.61 18.21
CA ARG A 38 -13.27 -10.99 19.53
C ARG A 38 -14.58 -10.26 19.89
N ARG A 39 -14.91 -9.14 19.25
CA ARG A 39 -16.04 -8.25 19.61
C ARG A 39 -17.02 -8.07 18.44
N ARG A 40 -17.40 -9.16 17.77
CA ARG A 40 -18.38 -9.18 16.66
C ARG A 40 -19.83 -9.05 17.13
N LYS A 41 -20.16 -7.99 17.87
CA LYS A 41 -21.51 -7.76 18.39
C LYS A 41 -22.27 -6.62 17.70
N ASN A 42 -21.63 -5.85 16.82
CA ASN A 42 -22.25 -4.69 16.17
C ASN A 42 -21.89 -4.63 14.68
N SER A 43 -22.83 -4.20 13.83
CA SER A 43 -22.61 -4.05 12.38
C SER A 43 -21.44 -3.11 12.05
N CYS A 44 -21.23 -2.09 12.89
CA CYS A 44 -20.09 -1.18 12.75
C CYS A 44 -18.73 -1.87 12.96
N SER A 45 -18.63 -2.82 13.90
CA SER A 45 -17.36 -3.55 14.10
C SER A 45 -17.05 -4.50 12.95
N THR A 46 -18.08 -5.09 12.33
CA THR A 46 -17.91 -5.91 11.13
C THR A 46 -17.45 -5.06 9.94
N TYR A 47 -17.99 -3.84 9.77
CA TYR A 47 -17.53 -2.92 8.72
C TYR A 47 -16.06 -2.53 8.91
N ILE A 48 -15.66 -2.15 10.12
CA ILE A 48 -14.28 -1.78 10.44
C ILE A 48 -13.32 -2.95 10.21
N LEU A 49 -13.76 -4.17 10.54
CA LEU A 49 -12.98 -5.39 10.28
C LEU A 49 -12.76 -5.61 8.78
N TRP A 50 -13.81 -5.51 7.96
CA TRP A 50 -13.69 -5.61 6.51
C TRP A 50 -12.84 -4.49 5.91
N ALA A 51 -13.01 -3.25 6.36
CA ALA A 51 -12.18 -2.12 5.94
C ALA A 51 -10.71 -2.36 6.23
N SER A 52 -10.38 -2.93 7.40
CA SER A 52 -8.99 -3.24 7.78
C SER A 52 -8.40 -4.37 6.95
N ILE A 53 -9.18 -5.41 6.63
CA ILE A 53 -8.76 -6.49 5.73
C ILE A 53 -8.48 -5.94 4.33
N MET A 54 -9.40 -5.14 3.78
CA MET A 54 -9.21 -4.52 2.46
C MET A 54 -8.04 -3.54 2.45
N ASN A 55 -7.81 -2.82 3.55
CA ASN A 55 -6.67 -1.93 3.71
C ASN A 55 -5.35 -2.70 3.69
N SER A 56 -5.23 -3.83 4.40
CA SER A 56 -4.03 -4.68 4.33
C SER A 56 -3.80 -5.28 2.94
N VAL A 57 -4.87 -5.66 2.23
CA VAL A 57 -4.75 -6.11 0.84
C VAL A 57 -4.23 -4.98 -0.06
N ALA A 58 -4.80 -3.78 0.04
CA ALA A 58 -4.37 -2.61 -0.75
C ALA A 58 -2.92 -2.20 -0.46
N ILE A 59 -2.50 -2.23 0.81
CA ILE A 59 -1.12 -1.96 1.23
C ILE A 59 -0.18 -3.01 0.64
N THR A 60 -0.53 -4.30 0.73
CA THR A 60 0.26 -5.40 0.14
C THR A 60 0.44 -5.23 -1.37
N PHE A 61 -0.63 -4.89 -2.10
CA PHE A 61 -0.52 -4.60 -3.53
C PHE A 61 0.40 -3.42 -3.81
N ASN A 62 0.28 -2.31 -3.06
CA ASN A 62 1.16 -1.15 -3.22
C ASN A 62 2.63 -1.46 -2.95
N VAL A 63 2.94 -2.32 -1.97
CA VAL A 63 4.31 -2.82 -1.72
C VAL A 63 4.83 -3.57 -2.95
N ILE A 64 4.03 -4.48 -3.49
CA ILE A 64 4.40 -5.26 -4.68
C ILE A 64 4.68 -4.31 -5.84
N TYR A 65 3.81 -3.35 -6.11
CA TYR A 65 4.03 -2.34 -7.16
C TYR A 65 5.31 -1.52 -6.93
N THR A 66 5.56 -1.11 -5.70
CA THR A 66 6.71 -0.26 -5.36
C THR A 66 8.01 -1.04 -5.51
N LEU A 67 8.11 -2.25 -4.96
CA LEU A 67 9.26 -3.15 -5.10
C LEU A 67 9.51 -3.54 -6.56
N TYR A 68 8.44 -3.82 -7.31
CA TYR A 68 8.56 -4.14 -8.73
C TYR A 68 9.07 -2.94 -9.53
N SER A 69 8.64 -1.72 -9.20
CA SER A 69 9.12 -0.49 -9.85
C SER A 69 10.59 -0.16 -9.56
N VAL A 70 11.11 -0.58 -8.40
CA VAL A 70 12.51 -0.36 -8.02
C VAL A 70 13.43 -1.40 -8.67
N ASN A 71 12.98 -2.65 -8.79
CA ASN A 71 13.80 -3.76 -9.31
C ASN A 71 13.71 -3.95 -10.83
N TYR A 72 12.57 -3.61 -11.44
CA TYR A 72 12.37 -3.69 -12.88
C TYR A 72 12.18 -2.28 -13.44
N GLY A 73 13.28 -1.69 -13.91
CA GLY A 73 13.29 -0.39 -14.58
C GLY A 73 12.60 -0.37 -15.94
N ASP A 74 12.05 -1.50 -16.42
CA ASP A 74 11.35 -1.60 -17.69
C ASP A 74 9.96 -0.93 -17.63
N PRO A 75 9.78 0.23 -18.29
CA PRO A 75 8.54 1.00 -18.25
C PRO A 75 7.37 0.27 -18.95
N THR A 76 7.66 -0.72 -19.79
CA THR A 76 6.68 -1.47 -20.59
C THR A 76 5.85 -2.45 -19.74
N LEU A 77 6.49 -3.19 -18.84
CA LEU A 77 5.80 -4.08 -17.89
C LEU A 77 5.01 -3.27 -16.86
N ARG A 78 5.60 -2.18 -16.36
CA ARG A 78 4.95 -1.26 -15.43
C ARG A 78 3.69 -0.63 -16.03
N SER A 79 3.75 -0.14 -17.26
CA SER A 79 2.60 0.48 -17.94
C SER A 79 1.49 -0.51 -18.25
N LEU A 80 1.81 -1.76 -18.59
CA LEU A 80 0.82 -2.83 -18.80
C LEU A 80 0.02 -3.14 -17.54
N ILE A 81 0.70 -3.31 -16.41
CA ILE A 81 0.04 -3.62 -15.15
C ILE A 81 -0.71 -2.38 -14.66
N PHE A 82 -0.09 -1.20 -14.66
CA PHE A 82 -0.76 0.02 -14.21
C PHE A 82 -1.98 0.38 -15.06
N CYS A 83 -1.94 0.22 -16.39
CA CYS A 83 -3.12 0.39 -17.25
C CYS A 83 -4.25 -0.60 -16.94
N LYS A 84 -3.90 -1.85 -16.58
CA LYS A 84 -4.89 -2.87 -16.21
C LYS A 84 -5.60 -2.54 -14.89
N PHE A 85 -4.89 -1.96 -13.94
CA PHE A 85 -5.39 -1.69 -12.58
C PHE A 85 -5.91 -0.27 -12.37
N ARG A 86 -5.53 0.70 -13.23
CA ARG A 86 -6.04 2.09 -13.21
C ARG A 86 -7.57 2.22 -13.16
N PRO A 87 -8.39 1.41 -13.87
CA PRO A 87 -9.85 1.55 -13.78
C PRO A 87 -10.45 1.06 -12.45
N TYR A 88 -9.68 0.36 -11.61
CA TYR A 88 -10.16 -0.18 -10.32
C TYR A 88 -9.76 0.67 -9.12
N ILE A 89 -9.00 1.75 -9.31
CA ILE A 89 -8.63 2.70 -8.27
C ILE A 89 -9.64 3.85 -8.32
N PRO A 90 -10.52 4.02 -7.30
CA PRO A 90 -11.41 5.17 -7.25
C PRO A 90 -10.57 6.45 -7.12
N GLN A 91 -10.89 7.45 -7.96
CA GLN A 91 -10.26 8.77 -7.95
C GLN A 91 -10.63 9.58 -6.71
#